data_AF-A0A060NLS6-F1
#
_entry.id   AF-A0A060NLS6-F1
#
_cell.length_a   1.000
_cell.length_b   1.000
_cell.length_c   1.000
_cell.angle_alpha   90.00
_cell.angle_beta   90.00
_cell.angle_gamma   90.00
#
_symmetry.space_group_name_H-M   'P 1'
#
loop_
_entity.id
_entity.type
_entity.pdbx_description
1 polymer ?
#
loop_
_entity_poly.entity_id
_entity_poly.type
_entity_poly.pdbx_seq_one_letter_code
_entity_poly.pdbx_strand_id
1 'polypeptide(L)'
;MSFAAAPDPAYALMREWTLRWSDLESDLAHLLLQPRTHKDFCARLHALQVQAQELLQIDPDASLYWLLQLATSSSIGYSSSHALMCWALCRLVAPSLDCPAAKQDSLAHAALTMNIGMTQLQNTLAEQTIEPSAEQRAAIDTHAARGAQWLRELGVTDADWLHTVEQHHERSDELDTPTRLLQAADRYAAQISPRETRAGRCVTDSGRHAMLATDAGTGSGASAINAIGHALLRTVGICPPGSFVRLEDDTIAVVLRRTTQPGAPWVASVLDVAGSALAEPTLIDTRTDGCGIAAALVAQTVRVRLNHARLLHLSRMALAH
;
A
#
# COMPACT_ATOMS: atom_id res chain seq x y z
N MET A 1 -34.09 5.25 28.21
CA MET A 1 -33.01 4.43 28.81
C MET A 1 -31.95 4.23 27.75
N SER A 2 -30.84 4.94 27.85
CA SER A 2 -29.72 4.81 26.91
C SER A 2 -28.90 3.59 27.31
N PHE A 3 -29.08 2.47 26.61
CA PHE A 3 -28.13 1.37 26.67
C PHE A 3 -26.92 1.78 25.82
N ALA A 4 -25.98 2.50 26.41
CA ALA A 4 -24.64 2.56 25.88
C ALA A 4 -24.01 1.18 26.13
N ALA A 5 -24.20 0.25 25.19
CA ALA A 5 -23.45 -1.00 25.19
C ALA A 5 -21.97 -0.62 25.23
N ALA A 6 -21.25 -1.11 26.26
CA ALA A 6 -19.81 -0.95 26.29
C ALA A 6 -19.25 -1.52 24.98
N PRO A 7 -18.36 -0.80 24.28
CA PRO A 7 -17.82 -1.31 23.02
C PRO A 7 -17.14 -2.65 23.27
N ASP A 8 -17.34 -3.59 22.35
CA ASP A 8 -16.68 -4.91 22.34
C ASP A 8 -15.17 -4.74 22.62
N PRO A 9 -14.56 -5.49 23.55
CA PRO A 9 -13.11 -5.47 23.78
C PRO A 9 -12.29 -5.59 22.49
N ALA A 10 -12.76 -6.39 21.51
CA ALA A 10 -12.13 -6.51 20.21
C ALA A 10 -12.19 -5.20 19.41
N TYR A 11 -13.25 -4.41 19.53
CA TYR A 11 -13.35 -3.09 18.91
C TYR A 11 -12.36 -2.09 19.52
N ALA A 12 -12.19 -2.10 20.85
CA ALA A 12 -11.20 -1.27 21.53
C ALA A 12 -9.76 -1.61 21.09
N LEU A 13 -9.45 -2.90 20.98
CA LEU A 13 -8.17 -3.39 20.47
C LEU A 13 -7.92 -2.92 19.02
N MET A 14 -8.95 -2.94 18.16
CA MET A 14 -8.79 -2.44 16.78
C MET A 14 -8.53 -0.94 16.73
N ARG A 15 -9.16 -0.16 17.62
CA ARG A 15 -8.87 1.29 17.72
C ARG A 15 -7.42 1.54 18.14
N GLU A 16 -6.93 0.84 19.15
CA GLU A 16 -5.53 0.95 19.59
C GLU A 16 -4.56 0.57 18.45
N TRP A 17 -4.85 -0.54 17.75
CA TRP A 17 -4.05 -0.98 16.61
C TRP A 17 -4.02 0.07 15.47
N THR A 18 -5.16 0.72 15.16
CA THR A 18 -5.18 1.80 14.15
C THR A 18 -4.39 3.02 14.59
N LEU A 19 -4.41 3.36 15.89
CA LEU A 19 -3.62 4.48 16.43
C LEU A 19 -2.13 4.21 16.28
N ARG A 20 -1.67 3.00 16.62
CA ARG A 20 -0.25 2.61 16.45
C ARG A 20 0.24 2.77 15.01
N TRP A 21 -0.59 2.44 14.01
CA TRP A 21 -0.24 2.68 12.61
C TRP A 21 -0.20 4.16 12.24
N SER A 22 -1.14 4.97 12.74
CA SER A 22 -1.15 6.42 12.50
C SER A 22 0.06 7.11 13.14
N ASP A 23 0.43 6.74 14.36
CA ASP A 23 1.62 7.25 15.04
C ASP A 23 2.88 6.88 14.25
N LEU A 24 2.98 5.62 13.79
CA LEU A 24 4.08 5.15 12.96
C LEU A 24 4.20 5.91 11.63
N GLU A 25 3.08 6.16 10.96
CA GLU A 25 3.04 6.94 9.73
C GLU A 25 3.49 8.38 9.95
N SER A 26 3.05 9.01 11.05
CA SER A 26 3.45 10.37 11.44
C SER A 26 4.94 10.46 11.79
N ASP A 27 5.45 9.49 12.54
CA ASP A 27 6.88 9.43 12.90
C ASP A 27 7.77 9.20 11.69
N LEU A 28 7.33 8.34 10.75
CA LEU A 28 8.03 8.13 9.47
C LEU A 28 8.00 9.42 8.63
N ALA A 29 6.86 10.10 8.55
CA ALA A 29 6.74 11.38 7.83
C ALA A 29 7.75 12.40 8.37
N HIS A 30 7.83 12.54 9.69
CA HIS A 30 8.77 13.45 10.35
C HIS A 30 10.22 13.10 10.00
N LEU A 31 10.59 11.82 10.09
CA LEU A 31 11.92 11.33 9.78
C LEU A 31 12.31 11.57 8.31
N LEU A 32 11.41 11.34 7.37
CA LEU A 32 11.67 11.47 5.92
C LEU A 32 11.61 12.90 5.40
N LEU A 33 10.89 13.81 6.08
CA LEU A 33 10.83 15.23 5.73
C LEU A 33 12.06 16.01 6.20
N GLN A 34 12.69 15.58 7.30
CA GLN A 34 13.86 16.25 7.87
C GLN A 34 15.04 15.28 8.15
N PRO A 35 15.45 14.43 7.20
CA PRO A 35 16.36 13.34 7.50
C PRO A 35 17.72 13.79 8.04
N ARG A 36 18.22 14.95 7.59
CA ARG A 36 19.51 15.53 8.01
C ARG A 36 19.52 16.14 9.41
N THR A 37 18.36 16.36 10.04
CA THR A 37 18.30 16.88 11.42
C THR A 37 18.48 15.76 12.45
N HIS A 38 18.30 14.50 12.05
CA HIS A 38 18.40 13.32 12.90
C HIS A 38 19.80 12.68 12.82
N LYS A 39 20.61 12.85 13.87
CA LYS A 39 21.97 12.25 13.95
C LYS A 39 21.95 10.72 13.96
N ASP A 40 20.83 10.13 14.35
CA ASP A 40 20.58 8.70 14.52
C ASP A 40 19.59 8.16 13.49
N PHE A 41 19.52 8.79 12.30
CA PHE A 41 18.57 8.46 11.22
C PHE A 41 18.39 6.95 11.00
N CYS A 42 19.49 6.21 10.80
CA CYS A 42 19.45 4.77 10.54
C CYS A 42 18.82 3.98 11.70
N ALA A 43 19.15 4.33 12.96
CA ALA A 43 18.60 3.66 14.13
C ALA A 43 17.09 3.93 14.28
N ARG A 44 16.66 5.18 14.03
CA ARG A 44 15.24 5.55 14.08
C ARG A 44 14.45 4.85 12.96
N LEU A 45 14.97 4.82 11.73
CA LEU A 45 14.33 4.13 10.63
C LEU A 45 14.17 2.64 10.92
N HIS A 46 15.22 1.98 11.42
CA HIS A 46 15.16 0.57 11.80
C HIS A 46 14.12 0.33 12.91
N ALA A 47 14.06 1.18 13.93
CA ALA A 47 13.05 1.06 14.98
C ALA A 47 11.61 1.18 14.43
N LEU A 48 11.36 2.11 13.50
CA LEU A 48 10.06 2.25 12.83
C LEU A 48 9.76 1.03 11.96
N GLN A 49 10.74 0.50 11.23
CA GLN A 49 10.58 -0.70 10.41
C GLN A 49 10.22 -1.92 11.25
N VAL A 50 10.86 -2.11 12.42
CA VAL A 50 10.54 -3.21 13.35
C VAL A 50 9.10 -3.08 13.85
N GLN A 51 8.67 -1.88 14.27
CA GLN A 51 7.30 -1.65 14.72
C GLN A 51 6.27 -1.92 13.60
N ALA A 52 6.56 -1.48 12.37
CA ALA A 52 5.69 -1.75 11.22
C ALA A 52 5.61 -3.25 10.94
N GLN A 53 6.74 -3.95 11.02
CA GLN A 53 6.83 -5.40 10.80
C GLN A 53 6.01 -6.17 11.84
N GLU A 54 6.08 -5.80 13.11
CA GLU A 54 5.26 -6.39 14.18
C GLU A 54 3.77 -6.22 13.89
N LEU A 55 3.34 -5.01 13.54
CA LEU A 55 1.95 -4.72 13.22
C LEU A 55 1.47 -5.51 11.99
N LEU A 56 2.31 -5.61 10.95
CA LEU A 56 2.03 -6.38 9.73
C LEU A 56 1.91 -7.88 10.02
N GLN A 57 2.74 -8.42 10.91
CA GLN A 57 2.70 -9.84 11.29
C GLN A 57 1.47 -10.21 12.12
N ILE A 58 0.92 -9.27 12.90
CA ILE A 58 -0.29 -9.50 13.69
C ILE A 58 -1.49 -9.79 12.79
N ASP A 59 -1.70 -8.98 11.75
CA ASP A 59 -2.79 -9.18 10.80
C ASP A 59 -2.48 -8.50 9.44
N PRO A 60 -1.92 -9.25 8.48
CA PRO A 60 -1.55 -8.72 7.17
C PRO A 60 -2.72 -8.09 6.39
N ASP A 61 -3.93 -8.65 6.51
CA ASP A 61 -5.10 -8.15 5.80
C ASP A 61 -5.61 -6.84 6.40
N ALA A 62 -5.66 -6.77 7.73
CA ALA A 62 -5.98 -5.52 8.42
C ALA A 62 -4.96 -4.43 8.09
N SER A 63 -3.66 -4.76 8.06
CA SER A 63 -2.59 -3.84 7.66
C SER A 63 -2.75 -3.32 6.24
N LEU A 64 -2.99 -4.20 5.26
CA LEU A 64 -3.26 -3.78 3.89
C LEU A 64 -4.48 -2.88 3.80
N TYR A 65 -5.58 -3.25 4.48
CA TYR A 65 -6.78 -2.44 4.56
C TYR A 65 -6.45 -1.04 5.07
N TRP A 66 -5.78 -0.94 6.22
CA TRP A 66 -5.51 0.32 6.88
C TRP A 66 -4.54 1.20 6.08
N LEU A 67 -3.45 0.63 5.59
CA LEU A 67 -2.49 1.37 4.75
C LEU A 67 -3.15 1.87 3.47
N LEU A 68 -4.09 1.10 2.89
CA LEU A 68 -4.84 1.56 1.73
C LEU A 68 -5.77 2.72 2.10
N GLN A 69 -6.49 2.62 3.23
CA GLN A 69 -7.32 3.72 3.72
C GLN A 69 -6.50 4.99 3.96
N LEU A 70 -5.33 4.88 4.59
CA LEU A 70 -4.43 6.03 4.78
C LEU A 70 -4.01 6.64 3.44
N ALA A 71 -3.58 5.81 2.49
CA ALA A 71 -3.14 6.25 1.17
C ALA A 71 -4.27 6.86 0.32
N THR A 72 -5.54 6.52 0.57
CA THR A 72 -6.69 7.00 -0.21
C THR A 72 -7.50 8.12 0.44
N SER A 73 -7.37 8.32 1.75
CA SER A 73 -8.24 9.26 2.49
C SER A 73 -7.67 10.68 2.60
N SER A 74 -6.37 10.87 2.36
CA SER A 74 -5.71 12.17 2.47
C SER A 74 -4.50 12.27 1.55
N SER A 75 -4.32 13.42 0.92
CA SER A 75 -3.07 13.79 0.23
C SER A 75 -2.01 14.34 1.20
N ILE A 76 -2.42 14.81 2.39
CA ILE A 76 -1.51 15.22 3.47
C ILE A 76 -0.82 13.96 4.00
N GLY A 77 0.52 13.97 4.04
CA GLY A 77 1.29 12.78 4.43
C GLY A 77 1.36 11.71 3.34
N TYR A 78 1.12 12.08 2.07
CA TYR A 78 1.14 11.13 0.96
C TYR A 78 2.47 10.34 0.89
N SER A 79 3.61 10.99 1.06
CA SER A 79 4.93 10.33 0.93
C SER A 79 5.15 9.19 1.92
N SER A 80 4.81 9.38 3.20
CA SER A 80 4.94 8.37 4.27
C SER A 80 3.95 7.22 4.09
N SER A 81 2.68 7.51 3.81
CA SER A 81 1.68 6.48 3.52
C SER A 81 2.02 5.67 2.27
N HIS A 82 2.52 6.31 1.21
CA HIS A 82 3.02 5.65 0.00
C HIS A 82 4.22 4.75 0.29
N ALA A 83 5.20 5.24 1.08
CA ALA A 83 6.37 4.47 1.48
C ALA A 83 5.97 3.22 2.30
N LEU A 84 5.06 3.36 3.26
CA LEU A 84 4.54 2.23 4.04
C LEU A 84 3.78 1.22 3.19
N MET A 85 2.97 1.67 2.24
CA MET A 85 2.28 0.78 1.30
C MET A 85 3.30 -0.02 0.45
N CYS A 86 4.29 0.66 -0.13
CA CYS A 86 5.34 0.01 -0.92
C CYS A 86 6.13 -1.01 -0.09
N TRP A 87 6.48 -0.63 1.14
CA TRP A 87 7.14 -1.51 2.11
C TRP A 87 6.29 -2.75 2.41
N ALA A 88 5.00 -2.59 2.74
CA ALA A 88 4.13 -3.71 3.07
C ALA A 88 3.98 -4.67 1.88
N LEU A 89 3.81 -4.14 0.67
CA LEU A 89 3.76 -4.94 -0.56
C LEU A 89 5.05 -5.73 -0.76
N CYS A 90 6.21 -5.08 -0.61
CA CYS A 90 7.51 -5.76 -0.73
C CYS A 90 7.67 -6.88 0.31
N ARG A 91 7.33 -6.62 1.59
CA ARG A 91 7.42 -7.62 2.67
C ARG A 91 6.51 -8.81 2.44
N LEU A 92 5.32 -8.60 1.90
CA LEU A 92 4.37 -9.68 1.64
C LEU A 92 4.74 -10.51 0.40
N VAL A 93 5.28 -9.88 -0.64
CA VAL A 93 5.50 -10.54 -1.94
C VAL A 93 6.88 -11.19 -2.02
N ALA A 94 7.93 -10.57 -1.46
CA ALA A 94 9.30 -11.05 -1.59
C ALA A 94 9.53 -12.52 -1.18
N PRO A 95 8.88 -13.06 -0.12
CA PRO A 95 9.01 -14.48 0.24
C PRO A 95 8.57 -15.44 -0.87
N SER A 96 7.63 -15.02 -1.72
CA SER A 96 7.09 -15.85 -2.80
C SER A 96 7.91 -15.84 -4.09
N LEU A 97 9.00 -15.06 -4.11
CA LEU A 97 9.94 -14.90 -5.22
C LEU A 97 11.32 -15.50 -4.89
N ASP A 98 11.40 -16.34 -3.85
CA ASP A 98 12.65 -16.96 -3.36
C ASP A 98 13.76 -15.93 -3.06
N CYS A 99 13.37 -14.70 -2.68
CA CYS A 99 14.32 -13.65 -2.32
C CYS A 99 15.00 -13.99 -0.98
N PRO A 100 16.35 -14.02 -0.88
CA PRO A 100 17.03 -14.31 0.38
C PRO A 100 16.69 -13.31 1.48
N ALA A 101 16.59 -13.77 2.74
CA ALA A 101 16.17 -12.93 3.88
C ALA A 101 16.97 -11.61 4.01
N ALA A 102 18.30 -11.65 3.84
CA ALA A 102 19.13 -10.45 3.88
C ALA A 102 18.70 -9.42 2.82
N LYS A 103 18.42 -9.86 1.59
CA LYS A 103 17.91 -8.98 0.52
C LYS A 103 16.49 -8.48 0.79
N GLN A 104 15.66 -9.23 1.53
CA GLN A 104 14.34 -8.77 1.94
C GLN A 104 14.41 -7.61 2.94
N ASP A 105 15.40 -7.61 3.84
CA ASP A 105 15.60 -6.51 4.79
C ASP A 105 16.16 -5.27 4.09
N SER A 106 17.14 -5.42 3.19
CA SER A 106 17.61 -4.31 2.35
C SER A 106 16.48 -3.72 1.48
N LEU A 107 15.65 -4.57 0.88
CA LEU A 107 14.46 -4.15 0.13
C LEU A 107 13.43 -3.42 1.01
N ALA A 108 13.24 -3.86 2.25
CA ALA A 108 12.33 -3.22 3.19
C ALA A 108 12.78 -1.78 3.49
N HIS A 109 14.06 -1.58 3.81
CA HIS A 109 14.60 -0.25 4.02
C HIS A 109 14.53 0.59 2.74
N ALA A 110 14.86 0.00 1.58
CA ALA A 110 14.76 0.67 0.30
C ALA A 110 13.33 1.18 0.02
N ALA A 111 12.31 0.36 0.26
CA ALA A 111 10.92 0.73 0.05
C ALA A 111 10.47 1.91 0.94
N LEU A 112 10.95 1.96 2.18
CA LEU A 112 10.65 3.08 3.10
C LEU A 112 11.36 4.37 2.71
N THR A 113 12.47 4.32 1.97
CA THR A 113 13.32 5.49 1.70
C THR A 113 13.53 5.83 0.23
N MET A 114 12.97 5.08 -0.72
CA MET A 114 13.26 5.25 -2.15
C MET A 114 12.99 6.69 -2.64
N ASN A 115 11.99 7.33 -2.06
CA ASN A 115 11.57 8.68 -2.39
C ASN A 115 12.16 9.76 -1.46
N ILE A 116 13.12 9.43 -0.58
CA ILE A 116 13.68 10.38 0.40
C ILE A 116 14.23 11.64 -0.26
N GLY A 117 14.79 11.50 -1.48
CA GLY A 117 15.29 12.62 -2.28
C GLY A 117 14.20 13.57 -2.77
N MET A 118 12.92 13.21 -2.69
CA MET A 118 11.80 14.03 -3.13
C MET A 118 10.61 14.05 -2.16
N THR A 119 10.75 13.63 -0.89
CA THR A 119 9.64 13.52 0.08
C THR A 119 8.72 14.75 0.10
N GLN A 120 9.30 15.95 0.25
CA GLN A 120 8.52 17.19 0.30
C GLN A 120 7.82 17.48 -1.03
N LEU A 121 8.55 17.33 -2.15
CA LEU A 121 7.98 17.52 -3.48
C LEU A 121 6.86 16.51 -3.73
N GLN A 122 7.01 15.26 -3.28
CA GLN A 122 6.01 14.21 -3.43
C GLN A 122 4.69 14.58 -2.72
N ASN A 123 4.76 15.17 -1.52
CA ASN A 123 3.58 15.71 -0.83
C ASN A 123 2.96 16.87 -1.60
N THR A 124 3.77 17.83 -2.07
CA THR A 124 3.28 18.96 -2.88
C THR A 124 2.57 18.48 -4.15
N LEU A 125 3.14 17.49 -4.85
CA LEU A 125 2.57 16.94 -6.09
C LEU A 125 1.27 16.17 -5.86
N ALA A 126 1.08 15.58 -4.68
CA ALA A 126 -0.16 14.89 -4.34
C ALA A 126 -1.35 15.85 -4.26
N GLU A 127 -1.12 17.07 -3.78
CA GLU A 127 -2.11 18.15 -3.64
C GLU A 127 -2.23 19.05 -4.90
N GLN A 128 -1.23 19.00 -5.78
CA GLN A 128 -1.19 19.84 -6.97
C GLN A 128 -2.23 19.39 -8.01
N THR A 129 -2.95 20.36 -8.60
CA THR A 129 -3.98 20.13 -9.63
C THR A 129 -3.49 20.38 -11.05
N ILE A 130 -2.27 20.90 -11.21
CA ILE A 130 -1.62 21.18 -12.49
C ILE A 130 -0.46 20.22 -12.74
N GLU A 131 -0.09 20.03 -14.00
CA GLU A 131 1.08 19.23 -14.37
C GLU A 131 2.36 19.76 -13.71
N PRO A 132 3.31 18.89 -13.33
CA PRO A 132 4.56 19.33 -12.73
C PRO A 132 5.36 20.24 -13.67
N SER A 133 5.93 21.32 -13.11
CA SER A 133 6.80 22.25 -13.83
C SER A 133 8.08 21.56 -14.32
N ALA A 134 8.82 22.21 -15.22
CA ALA A 134 10.12 21.69 -15.69
C ALA A 134 11.12 21.46 -14.54
N GLU A 135 11.10 22.32 -13.52
CA GLU A 135 11.94 22.18 -12.32
C GLU A 135 11.50 20.99 -11.47
N GLN A 136 10.19 20.85 -11.23
CA GLN A 136 9.64 19.69 -10.52
C GLN A 136 9.92 18.39 -11.28
N ARG A 137 9.83 18.41 -12.61
CA ARG A 137 10.18 17.28 -13.49
C ARG A 137 11.64 16.89 -13.30
N ALA A 138 12.58 17.84 -13.38
CA ALA A 138 13.99 17.55 -13.15
C ALA A 138 14.25 17.01 -11.74
N ALA A 139 13.55 17.52 -10.73
CA ALA A 139 13.64 17.02 -9.36
C ALA A 139 13.06 15.59 -9.20
N ILE A 140 12.00 15.25 -9.95
CA ILE A 140 11.48 13.88 -10.04
C ILE A 140 12.50 13.00 -10.78
N ASP A 141 13.01 13.40 -11.94
CA ASP A 141 13.87 12.53 -12.74
C ASP A 141 15.20 12.18 -12.04
N THR A 142 15.67 13.06 -11.14
CA THR A 142 16.93 12.88 -10.41
C THR A 142 16.77 12.37 -8.97
N HIS A 143 15.54 12.14 -8.48
CA HIS A 143 15.34 11.88 -7.05
C HIS A 143 15.95 10.56 -6.57
N ALA A 144 15.98 9.52 -7.41
CA ALA A 144 16.50 8.21 -7.04
C ALA A 144 18.01 8.29 -6.72
N ALA A 145 18.80 8.86 -7.64
CA ALA A 145 20.23 9.09 -7.45
C ALA A 145 20.51 10.03 -6.26
N ARG A 146 19.76 11.15 -6.16
CA ARG A 146 19.88 12.08 -5.02
C ARG A 146 19.53 11.40 -3.69
N GLY A 147 18.50 10.57 -3.67
CA GLY A 147 18.06 9.83 -2.50
C GLY A 147 19.12 8.84 -2.03
N ALA A 148 19.69 8.06 -2.94
CA ALA A 148 20.81 7.16 -2.63
C ALA A 148 22.04 7.92 -2.11
N GLN A 149 22.36 9.07 -2.69
CA GLN A 149 23.43 9.94 -2.15
C GLN A 149 23.12 10.42 -0.72
N TRP A 150 21.91 10.90 -0.46
CA TRP A 150 21.52 11.34 0.89
C TRP A 150 21.60 10.20 1.91
N LEU A 151 21.15 8.99 1.54
CA LEU A 151 21.25 7.83 2.42
C LEU A 151 22.71 7.51 2.76
N ARG A 152 23.64 7.58 1.79
CA ARG A 152 25.09 7.44 2.05
C ARG A 152 25.58 8.51 3.04
N GLU A 153 25.19 9.77 2.85
CA GLU A 153 25.53 10.88 3.76
C GLU A 153 24.97 10.68 5.18
N LEU A 154 23.81 10.00 5.30
CA LEU A 154 23.16 9.66 6.56
C LEU A 154 23.72 8.38 7.22
N GLY A 155 24.77 7.80 6.65
CA GLY A 155 25.50 6.66 7.21
C GLY A 155 24.99 5.29 6.78
N VAL A 156 24.13 5.20 5.75
CA VAL A 156 23.72 3.91 5.18
C VAL A 156 24.90 3.29 4.42
N THR A 157 25.25 2.06 4.78
CA THR A 157 26.36 1.29 4.18
C THR A 157 25.91 0.01 3.46
N ASP A 158 24.63 -0.34 3.57
CA ASP A 158 24.05 -1.49 2.88
C ASP A 158 23.99 -1.23 1.36
N ALA A 159 24.83 -1.96 0.61
CA ALA A 159 24.95 -1.80 -0.83
C ALA A 159 23.68 -2.21 -1.59
N ASP A 160 22.98 -3.24 -1.15
CA ASP A 160 21.75 -3.72 -1.81
C ASP A 160 20.60 -2.71 -1.60
N TRP A 161 20.50 -2.12 -0.39
CA TRP A 161 19.56 -1.04 -0.12
C TRP A 161 19.84 0.18 -1.00
N LEU A 162 21.08 0.67 -1.01
CA LEU A 162 21.47 1.84 -1.81
C LEU A 162 21.26 1.60 -3.30
N HIS A 163 21.64 0.43 -3.81
CA HIS A 163 21.44 0.04 -5.20
C HIS A 163 19.95 0.03 -5.56
N THR A 164 19.12 -0.61 -4.74
CA THR A 164 17.67 -0.68 -4.96
C THR A 164 17.06 0.72 -5.03
N VAL A 165 17.44 1.63 -4.12
CA VAL A 165 16.97 3.03 -4.15
C VAL A 165 17.45 3.76 -5.39
N GLU A 166 18.71 3.58 -5.80
CA GLU A 166 19.27 4.28 -6.96
C GLU A 166 18.64 3.81 -8.29
N GLN A 167 18.23 2.54 -8.37
CA GLN A 167 17.81 1.88 -9.61
C GLN A 167 16.28 1.68 -9.75
N HIS A 168 15.46 2.09 -8.78
CA HIS A 168 14.02 1.79 -8.80
C HIS A 168 13.21 2.48 -9.92
N HIS A 169 13.83 3.32 -10.76
CA HIS A 169 13.21 3.83 -11.99
C HIS A 169 13.94 3.43 -13.28
N GLU A 170 15.07 2.72 -13.16
CA GLU A 170 15.85 2.31 -14.31
C GLU A 170 15.11 1.28 -15.16
N ARG A 171 15.31 1.37 -16.48
CA ARG A 171 14.74 0.42 -17.44
C ARG A 171 15.87 -0.46 -17.97
N SER A 172 16.20 -1.49 -17.20
CA SER A 172 17.23 -2.46 -17.57
C SER A 172 16.72 -3.90 -17.44
N ASP A 173 17.12 -4.76 -18.37
CA ASP A 173 16.88 -6.20 -18.29
C ASP A 173 17.76 -6.90 -17.24
N GLU A 174 18.78 -6.21 -16.73
CA GLU A 174 19.74 -6.72 -15.75
C GLU A 174 19.37 -6.40 -14.29
N LEU A 175 18.25 -5.72 -14.05
CA LEU A 175 17.80 -5.44 -12.67
C LEU A 175 17.50 -6.72 -11.90
N ASP A 176 17.93 -6.74 -10.65
CA ASP A 176 17.69 -7.86 -9.75
C ASP A 176 16.23 -7.90 -9.26
N THR A 177 15.83 -9.07 -8.73
CA THR A 177 14.44 -9.31 -8.30
C THR A 177 13.94 -8.31 -7.25
N PRO A 178 14.71 -7.97 -6.18
CA PRO A 178 14.32 -6.92 -5.23
C PRO A 178 14.02 -5.58 -5.89
N THR A 179 14.90 -5.10 -6.78
CA THR A 179 14.70 -3.82 -7.45
C THR A 179 13.43 -3.85 -8.28
N ARG A 180 13.25 -4.88 -9.10
CA ARG A 180 12.03 -5.03 -9.92
C ARG A 180 10.76 -5.15 -9.09
N LEU A 181 10.81 -5.83 -7.94
CA LEU A 181 9.68 -5.91 -7.02
C LEU A 181 9.35 -4.51 -6.47
N LEU A 182 10.35 -3.72 -6.08
CA LEU A 182 10.11 -2.35 -5.65
C LEU A 182 9.48 -1.50 -6.76
N GLN A 183 9.96 -1.61 -8.00
CA GLN A 183 9.37 -0.90 -9.15
C GLN A 183 7.89 -1.29 -9.36
N ALA A 184 7.56 -2.57 -9.19
CA ALA A 184 6.18 -3.05 -9.31
C ALA A 184 5.30 -2.55 -8.16
N ALA A 185 5.81 -2.61 -6.92
CA ALA A 185 5.12 -2.12 -5.73
C ALA A 185 4.87 -0.61 -5.78
N ASP A 186 5.87 0.18 -6.16
CA ASP A 186 5.77 1.64 -6.32
C ASP A 186 4.69 2.03 -7.34
N ARG A 187 4.73 1.41 -8.53
CA ARG A 187 3.72 1.63 -9.57
C ARG A 187 2.33 1.18 -9.12
N TYR A 188 2.23 0.08 -8.40
CA TYR A 188 0.94 -0.41 -7.90
C TYR A 188 0.37 0.57 -6.86
N ALA A 189 1.17 0.94 -5.85
CA ALA A 189 0.81 1.90 -4.81
C ALA A 189 0.39 3.25 -5.40
N ALA A 190 1.14 3.78 -6.37
CA ALA A 190 0.84 5.05 -7.05
C ALA A 190 -0.43 5.03 -7.91
N GLN A 191 -0.92 3.86 -8.31
CA GLN A 191 -2.13 3.73 -9.12
C GLN A 191 -3.39 3.59 -8.27
N ILE A 192 -3.28 2.99 -7.09
CA ILE A 192 -4.39 2.83 -6.14
C ILE A 192 -4.55 4.05 -5.24
N SER A 193 -3.49 4.85 -5.05
CA SER A 193 -3.56 6.12 -4.33
C SER A 193 -4.06 7.26 -5.24
N PRO A 194 -5.02 8.06 -4.79
CA PRO A 194 -5.46 9.25 -5.50
C PRO A 194 -4.40 10.34 -5.51
N ARG A 195 -4.29 11.06 -6.63
CA ARG A 195 -3.57 12.35 -6.72
C ARG A 195 -4.52 13.38 -7.34
N GLU A 196 -4.41 14.64 -6.97
CA GLU A 196 -5.33 15.67 -7.49
C GLU A 196 -5.27 15.83 -9.03
N THR A 197 -4.08 15.68 -9.64
CA THR A 197 -3.90 15.65 -11.10
C THR A 197 -4.34 14.33 -11.76
N ARG A 198 -4.50 13.25 -10.98
CA ARG A 198 -4.76 11.90 -11.51
C ARG A 198 -5.70 11.16 -10.58
N ALA A 199 -6.96 11.04 -10.99
CA ALA A 199 -7.90 10.12 -10.35
C ALA A 199 -7.26 8.74 -10.22
N GLY A 200 -7.33 8.15 -9.01
CA GLY A 200 -6.88 6.78 -8.77
C GLY A 200 -7.53 5.83 -9.78
N ARG A 201 -6.78 4.83 -10.25
CA ARG A 201 -7.35 3.80 -11.13
C ARG A 201 -8.03 2.74 -10.28
N CYS A 202 -9.04 2.08 -10.86
CA CYS A 202 -9.62 0.90 -10.25
C CYS A 202 -8.52 -0.16 -10.04
N VAL A 203 -8.52 -0.83 -8.88
CA VAL A 203 -7.41 -1.72 -8.49
C VAL A 203 -7.17 -2.86 -9.48
N THR A 204 -8.22 -3.32 -10.16
CA THR A 204 -8.12 -4.33 -11.22
C THR A 204 -7.39 -3.84 -12.46
N ASP A 205 -7.61 -2.58 -12.86
CA ASP A 205 -6.86 -1.93 -13.93
C ASP A 205 -5.41 -1.67 -13.50
N SER A 206 -5.19 -1.29 -12.24
CA SER A 206 -3.87 -1.08 -11.65
C SER A 206 -3.04 -2.37 -11.59
N GLY A 207 -3.68 -3.50 -11.22
CA GLY A 207 -3.10 -4.82 -11.24
C GLY A 207 -2.76 -5.28 -12.66
N ARG A 208 -3.68 -5.10 -13.61
CA ARG A 208 -3.40 -5.38 -15.04
C ARG A 208 -2.28 -4.50 -15.58
N HIS A 209 -2.23 -3.21 -15.24
CA HIS A 209 -1.12 -2.34 -15.64
C HIS A 209 0.19 -2.72 -14.93
N ALA A 210 0.19 -3.17 -13.68
CA ALA A 210 1.39 -3.68 -13.03
C ALA A 210 1.91 -4.96 -13.72
N MET A 211 1.02 -5.79 -14.27
CA MET A 211 1.37 -6.94 -15.11
C MET A 211 1.81 -6.56 -16.53
N LEU A 212 1.21 -5.52 -17.12
CA LEU A 212 1.37 -5.17 -18.55
C LEU A 212 2.32 -4.01 -18.81
N ALA A 213 2.65 -3.20 -17.79
CA ALA A 213 3.60 -2.10 -17.91
C ALA A 213 5.02 -2.65 -17.85
N THR A 214 5.34 -3.46 -18.83
CA THR A 214 6.60 -3.35 -19.55
C THR A 214 6.33 -3.84 -20.94
N ASP A 215 6.54 -2.96 -21.92
CA ASP A 215 6.95 -3.34 -23.27
C ASP A 215 8.35 -4.01 -23.17
N ALA A 216 8.45 -5.09 -22.40
CA ALA A 216 9.67 -5.84 -22.26
C ALA A 216 9.84 -6.64 -23.53
N GLY A 217 10.95 -6.36 -24.23
CA GLY A 217 11.40 -7.13 -25.37
C GLY A 217 11.47 -8.63 -25.06
N THR A 218 11.57 -9.41 -26.12
CA THR A 218 11.66 -10.87 -26.08
C THR A 218 12.95 -11.30 -25.35
N GLY A 219 12.93 -11.44 -24.02
CA GLY A 219 14.09 -11.76 -23.20
C GLY A 219 13.76 -12.23 -21.76
N SER A 220 14.79 -12.55 -20.98
CA SER A 220 14.67 -13.04 -19.58
C SER A 220 14.02 -12.01 -18.64
N GLY A 221 14.20 -10.71 -18.90
CA GLY A 221 13.56 -9.62 -18.17
C GLY A 221 12.04 -9.70 -18.20
N ALA A 222 11.44 -10.05 -19.35
CA ALA A 222 9.99 -10.23 -19.48
C ALA A 222 9.45 -11.37 -18.60
N SER A 223 10.19 -12.48 -18.50
CA SER A 223 9.80 -13.61 -17.64
C SER A 223 9.82 -13.24 -16.15
N ALA A 224 10.83 -12.49 -15.71
CA ALA A 224 10.93 -12.04 -14.32
C ALA A 224 9.82 -11.04 -13.96
N ILE A 225 9.48 -10.13 -14.89
CA ILE A 225 8.39 -9.15 -14.69
C ILE A 225 7.05 -9.86 -14.58
N ASN A 226 6.79 -10.83 -15.45
CA ASN A 226 5.58 -11.66 -15.37
C ASN A 226 5.52 -12.39 -14.03
N ALA A 227 6.64 -12.97 -13.55
CA ALA A 227 6.69 -13.64 -12.26
C ALA A 227 6.35 -12.69 -11.08
N ILE A 228 6.88 -11.46 -11.09
CA ILE A 228 6.60 -10.45 -10.06
C ILE A 228 5.13 -10.01 -10.11
N GLY A 229 4.58 -9.75 -11.29
CA GLY A 229 3.16 -9.39 -11.44
C GLY A 229 2.24 -10.51 -10.95
N HIS A 230 2.54 -11.76 -11.30
CA HIS A 230 1.80 -12.93 -10.80
C HIS A 230 1.94 -13.12 -9.28
N ALA A 231 3.13 -12.92 -8.73
CA ALA A 231 3.37 -13.00 -7.29
C ALA A 231 2.62 -11.90 -6.54
N LEU A 232 2.63 -10.67 -7.05
CA LEU A 232 1.87 -9.55 -6.50
C LEU A 232 0.38 -9.87 -6.48
N LEU A 233 -0.21 -10.32 -7.60
CA LEU A 233 -1.63 -10.67 -7.66
C LEU A 233 -2.01 -11.85 -6.77
N ARG A 234 -1.18 -12.90 -6.72
CA ARG A 234 -1.44 -14.07 -5.88
C ARG A 234 -1.39 -13.72 -4.40
N THR A 235 -0.46 -12.85 -4.02
CA THR A 235 -0.25 -12.45 -2.64
C THR A 235 -1.26 -11.39 -2.19
N VAL A 236 -1.52 -10.38 -3.01
CA VAL A 236 -2.31 -9.19 -2.63
C VAL A 236 -3.78 -9.32 -3.02
N GLY A 237 -4.08 -10.20 -3.98
CA GLY A 237 -5.42 -10.37 -4.54
C GLY A 237 -5.70 -9.43 -5.70
N ILE A 238 -6.80 -9.72 -6.41
CA ILE A 238 -7.28 -8.87 -7.52
C ILE A 238 -7.80 -7.53 -6.97
N CYS A 239 -8.50 -7.60 -5.83
CA CYS A 239 -8.94 -6.46 -5.05
C CYS A 239 -8.36 -6.61 -3.64
N PRO A 240 -7.29 -5.87 -3.26
CA PRO A 240 -6.71 -5.95 -1.93
C PRO A 240 -7.70 -5.48 -0.85
N PRO A 241 -7.50 -5.90 0.41
CA PRO A 241 -8.16 -5.31 1.56
C PRO A 241 -8.12 -3.78 1.52
N GLY A 242 -9.27 -3.15 1.76
CA GLY A 242 -9.50 -1.71 1.68
C GLY A 242 -10.05 -1.22 0.33
N SER A 243 -10.06 -2.06 -0.71
CA SER A 243 -10.63 -1.71 -2.00
C SER A 243 -12.15 -1.63 -1.93
N PHE A 244 -12.76 -0.66 -2.62
CA PHE A 244 -14.20 -0.65 -2.83
C PHE A 244 -14.58 -1.50 -4.03
N VAL A 245 -15.67 -2.25 -3.92
CA VAL A 245 -16.21 -3.12 -4.95
C VAL A 245 -17.72 -2.97 -5.03
N ARG A 246 -18.28 -3.11 -6.23
CA ARG A 246 -19.70 -3.34 -6.46
C ARG A 246 -19.92 -4.84 -6.54
N LEU A 247 -20.88 -5.34 -5.76
CA LEU A 247 -21.28 -6.73 -5.77
C LEU A 247 -22.30 -7.00 -6.88
N GLU A 248 -22.56 -8.27 -7.18
CA GLU A 248 -23.53 -8.70 -8.21
C GLU A 248 -24.98 -8.28 -7.92
N ASP A 249 -25.30 -7.97 -6.66
CA ASP A 249 -26.60 -7.42 -6.24
C ASP A 249 -26.65 -5.89 -6.27
N ASP A 250 -25.67 -5.24 -6.91
CA ASP A 250 -25.47 -3.79 -7.00
C ASP A 250 -25.19 -3.05 -5.69
N THR A 251 -25.06 -3.75 -4.55
CA THR A 251 -24.57 -3.13 -3.32
C THR A 251 -23.08 -2.78 -3.42
N ILE A 252 -22.64 -1.77 -2.66
CA ILE A 252 -21.22 -1.40 -2.60
C ILE A 252 -20.65 -1.90 -1.29
N ALA A 253 -19.52 -2.60 -1.40
CA ALA A 253 -18.78 -3.18 -0.30
C ALA A 253 -17.33 -2.72 -0.28
N VAL A 254 -16.68 -2.93 0.85
CA VAL A 254 -15.22 -2.78 1.00
C VAL A 254 -14.61 -4.16 1.27
N VAL A 255 -13.50 -4.45 0.59
CA VAL A 255 -12.77 -5.70 0.80
C VAL A 255 -12.10 -5.68 2.17
N LEU A 256 -12.26 -6.75 2.94
CA LEU A 256 -11.76 -6.85 4.31
C LEU A 256 -10.59 -7.83 4.46
N ARG A 257 -10.63 -8.97 3.77
CA ARG A 257 -9.65 -10.04 3.95
C ARG A 257 -9.52 -10.90 2.69
N ARG A 258 -8.28 -11.23 2.33
CA ARG A 258 -7.99 -12.17 1.23
C ARG A 258 -8.40 -13.58 1.62
N THR A 259 -8.76 -14.39 0.63
CA THR A 259 -8.95 -15.84 0.80
C THR A 259 -7.92 -16.60 -0.03
N THR A 260 -7.99 -17.93 -0.03
CA THR A 260 -7.20 -18.78 -0.93
C THR A 260 -7.58 -18.60 -2.41
N GLN A 261 -8.71 -17.96 -2.70
CA GLN A 261 -9.16 -17.61 -4.05
C GLN A 261 -8.98 -16.11 -4.30
N PRO A 262 -7.99 -15.66 -5.09
CA PRO A 262 -7.65 -14.23 -5.25
C PRO A 262 -8.78 -13.30 -5.73
N GLY A 263 -9.83 -13.86 -6.35
CA GLY A 263 -11.01 -13.13 -6.83
C GLY A 263 -12.25 -13.21 -5.94
N ALA A 264 -12.17 -13.94 -4.81
CA ALA A 264 -13.30 -14.13 -3.90
C ALA A 264 -12.90 -13.83 -2.45
N PRO A 265 -12.63 -12.55 -2.11
CA PRO A 265 -12.27 -12.14 -0.76
C PRO A 265 -13.50 -12.01 0.16
N TRP A 266 -13.26 -11.89 1.46
CA TRP A 266 -14.29 -11.42 2.38
C TRP A 266 -14.50 -9.92 2.22
N VAL A 267 -15.75 -9.48 2.23
CA VAL A 267 -16.13 -8.07 2.07
C VAL A 267 -17.13 -7.65 3.14
N ALA A 268 -17.28 -6.34 3.35
CA ALA A 268 -18.41 -5.80 4.11
C ALA A 268 -19.18 -4.78 3.29
N SER A 269 -20.49 -4.98 3.17
CA SER A 269 -21.37 -4.01 2.51
C SER A 269 -21.43 -2.71 3.31
N VAL A 270 -21.35 -1.57 2.61
CA VAL A 270 -21.28 -0.23 3.22
C VAL A 270 -22.30 0.73 2.61
N LEU A 271 -22.74 0.50 1.36
CA LEU A 271 -23.86 1.21 0.75
C LEU A 271 -24.86 0.21 0.17
N ASP A 272 -26.14 0.54 0.26
CA ASP A 272 -27.21 -0.19 -0.43
C ASP A 272 -27.27 0.13 -1.93
N VAL A 273 -28.20 -0.52 -2.64
CA VAL A 273 -28.43 -0.34 -4.08
C VAL A 273 -28.86 1.10 -4.45
N ALA A 274 -29.40 1.86 -3.50
CA ALA A 274 -29.77 3.25 -3.68
C ALA A 274 -28.59 4.21 -3.41
N GLY A 275 -27.42 3.67 -3.04
CA GLY A 275 -26.25 4.45 -2.66
C GLY A 275 -26.33 5.05 -1.25
N SER A 276 -27.28 4.61 -0.42
CA SER A 276 -27.43 5.08 0.96
C SER A 276 -26.51 4.29 1.88
N ALA A 277 -25.88 4.99 2.83
CA ALA A 277 -24.98 4.36 3.78
C ALA A 277 -25.73 3.40 4.72
N LEU A 278 -25.20 2.18 4.84
CA LEU A 278 -25.73 1.19 5.76
C LEU A 278 -25.38 1.57 7.21
N ALA A 279 -26.34 1.44 8.10
CA ALA A 279 -26.13 1.71 9.53
C ALA A 279 -25.15 0.70 10.16
N GLU A 280 -25.26 -0.57 9.79
CA GLU A 280 -24.35 -1.65 10.18
C GLU A 280 -23.81 -2.36 8.94
N PRO A 281 -22.48 -2.39 8.74
CA PRO A 281 -21.88 -3.17 7.67
C PRO A 281 -22.14 -4.67 7.88
N THR A 282 -22.46 -5.38 6.81
CA THR A 282 -22.69 -6.83 6.86
C THR A 282 -21.49 -7.56 6.25
N LEU A 283 -20.93 -8.52 7.00
CA LEU A 283 -19.84 -9.37 6.51
C LEU A 283 -20.38 -10.39 5.51
N ILE A 284 -19.71 -10.52 4.36
CA ILE A 284 -20.11 -11.39 3.26
C ILE A 284 -18.90 -12.22 2.82
N ASP A 285 -19.08 -13.54 2.72
CA ASP A 285 -18.16 -14.45 2.04
C ASP A 285 -18.53 -14.55 0.56
N THR A 286 -17.77 -13.87 -0.29
CA THR A 286 -18.03 -13.86 -1.75
C THR A 286 -17.86 -15.24 -2.42
N ARG A 287 -17.35 -16.25 -1.69
CA ARG A 287 -17.24 -17.63 -2.18
C ARG A 287 -18.54 -18.43 -2.03
N THR A 288 -19.34 -18.14 -1.00
CA THR A 288 -20.47 -19.00 -0.59
C THR A 288 -21.80 -18.28 -0.53
N ASP A 289 -21.80 -16.97 -0.28
CA ASP A 289 -23.02 -16.22 0.03
C ASP A 289 -23.78 -15.77 -1.23
N GLY A 290 -23.28 -16.13 -2.42
CA GLY A 290 -23.94 -15.85 -3.69
C GLY A 290 -23.84 -14.39 -4.18
N CYS A 291 -23.02 -13.56 -3.52
CA CYS A 291 -22.75 -12.18 -3.93
C CYS A 291 -21.29 -12.05 -4.39
N GLY A 292 -21.02 -12.36 -5.66
CA GLY A 292 -19.71 -12.17 -6.26
C GLY A 292 -19.33 -10.70 -6.45
N ILE A 293 -18.07 -10.43 -6.83
CA ILE A 293 -17.60 -9.10 -7.19
C ILE A 293 -17.93 -8.84 -8.67
N ALA A 294 -18.83 -7.88 -8.93
CA ALA A 294 -19.15 -7.45 -10.30
C ALA A 294 -18.11 -6.47 -10.86
N ALA A 295 -17.61 -5.54 -10.04
CA ALA A 295 -16.58 -4.58 -10.44
C ALA A 295 -15.84 -4.01 -9.24
N ALA A 296 -14.56 -3.66 -9.42
CA ALA A 296 -13.86 -2.79 -8.46
C ALA A 296 -14.11 -1.32 -8.78
N LEU A 297 -14.12 -0.48 -7.75
CA LEU A 297 -14.48 0.93 -7.82
C LEU A 297 -13.28 1.82 -7.47
N VAL A 298 -13.30 3.04 -8.00
CA VAL A 298 -12.32 4.07 -7.61
C VAL A 298 -12.76 4.68 -6.28
N ALA A 299 -11.87 4.67 -5.27
CA ALA A 299 -12.21 5.08 -3.90
C ALA A 299 -12.87 6.47 -3.82
N GLN A 300 -12.37 7.46 -4.59
CA GLN A 300 -12.93 8.82 -4.63
C GLN A 300 -14.39 8.90 -5.11
N THR A 301 -14.88 7.88 -5.84
CA THR A 301 -16.26 7.84 -6.33
C THR A 301 -17.25 7.34 -5.27
N VAL A 302 -16.76 6.72 -4.19
CA VAL A 302 -17.59 6.16 -3.13
C VAL A 302 -17.68 7.15 -1.98
N ARG A 303 -18.85 7.80 -1.85
CA ARG A 303 -19.10 8.81 -0.82
C ARG A 303 -19.67 8.18 0.44
N VAL A 304 -18.81 7.56 1.25
CA VAL A 304 -19.20 6.94 2.52
C VAL A 304 -18.18 7.25 3.62
N ARG A 305 -18.66 7.51 4.83
CA ARG A 305 -17.80 7.59 6.01
C ARG A 305 -17.74 6.22 6.66
N LEU A 306 -16.55 5.60 6.63
CA LEU A 306 -16.37 4.27 7.19
C LEU A 306 -16.13 4.31 8.70
N ASN A 307 -16.71 3.35 9.42
CA ASN A 307 -16.29 3.00 10.77
C ASN A 307 -15.20 1.94 10.68
N HIS A 308 -13.94 2.37 10.53
CA HIS A 308 -12.80 1.46 10.32
C HIS A 308 -12.64 0.43 11.45
N ALA A 309 -12.83 0.83 12.71
CA ALA A 309 -12.72 -0.11 13.83
C ALA A 309 -13.78 -1.22 13.78
N ARG A 310 -15.00 -0.90 13.33
CA ARG A 310 -16.05 -1.90 13.10
C ARG A 310 -15.71 -2.83 11.94
N LEU A 311 -15.21 -2.29 10.83
CA LEU A 311 -14.83 -3.08 9.66
C LEU A 311 -13.64 -4.01 9.95
N LEU A 312 -12.64 -3.54 10.69
CA LEU A 312 -11.52 -4.37 11.15
C LEU A 312 -11.97 -5.45 12.12
N HIS A 313 -12.93 -5.16 13.00
CA HIS A 313 -13.54 -6.18 13.84
C HIS A 313 -14.26 -7.26 13.01
N LEU A 314 -15.05 -6.88 12.00
CA LEU A 314 -15.67 -7.84 11.07
C LEU A 314 -14.63 -8.66 10.30
N SER A 315 -13.52 -8.03 9.87
CA SER A 315 -12.40 -8.72 9.22
C SER A 315 -11.78 -9.82 10.10
N ARG A 316 -11.78 -9.64 11.43
CA ARG A 316 -11.33 -10.66 12.38
C ARG A 316 -12.34 -11.77 12.58
N MET A 317 -13.65 -11.47 12.55
CA MET A 317 -14.68 -12.50 12.61
C MET A 317 -14.57 -13.48 11.43
N ALA A 318 -14.17 -13.00 10.25
CA ALA A 318 -13.91 -13.83 9.08
C ALA A 318 -12.78 -14.88 9.27
N LEU A 319 -11.90 -14.73 10.27
CA LEU A 319 -10.88 -15.74 10.59
C LEU A 319 -11.43 -16.97 11.32
N ALA A 320 -12.64 -16.88 11.87
CA ALA A 320 -13.29 -17.98 12.58
C ALA A 320 -14.04 -18.95 11.63
N HIS A 321 -14.02 -18.68 10.32
CA HIS A 321 -14.69 -19.43 9.25
C HIS A 321 -13.68 -20.03 8.29
#